data_AF-A0AA92VUQ8-F1
#
_entry.id   AF-A0AA92VUQ8-F1
#
_cell.length_a   1.000
_cell.length_b   1.000
_cell.length_c   1.000
_cell.angle_alpha   90.00
_cell.angle_beta   90.00
_cell.angle_gamma   90.00
#
_symmetry.space_group_name_H-M   'P 1'
#
loop_
_entity.id
_entity.type
_entity.pdbx_description
1 polymer ?
#
loop_
_entity_poly.entity_id
_entity_poly.type
_entity_poly.pdbx_seq_one_letter_code
_entity_poly.pdbx_strand_id
1 'polypeptide(L)'
;MDSFGLFNHSYLSIDGSKFKAVNSKDNNFTLAVGRLNDWHYKGFDLLLKAWHCIGKEHPDWYLRIVGHGDEEAVTYLKSLAAGIPNIEFQPYTPNIREEYQKASVFVLSSRYEGFGLV
;
A
#
# COMPACT_ATOMS: atom_id res chain seq x y z
N MET A 1 -32.94 -21.69 -7.38
CA MET A 1 -31.58 -22.25 -7.52
C MET A 1 -30.66 -21.14 -8.01
N ASP A 2 -30.51 -20.01 -7.34
CA ASP A 2 -30.14 -19.68 -5.95
C ASP A 2 -28.72 -19.12 -5.92
N SER A 3 -28.70 -17.78 -5.81
CA SER A 3 -27.74 -16.95 -5.06
C SER A 3 -26.28 -16.92 -5.50
N PHE A 4 -25.97 -16.10 -6.51
CA PHE A 4 -24.72 -15.33 -6.51
C PHE A 4 -24.85 -14.22 -5.46
N GLY A 5 -24.26 -14.44 -4.29
CA GLY A 5 -24.15 -13.43 -3.24
C GLY A 5 -23.28 -12.27 -3.71
N LEU A 6 -23.93 -11.17 -4.11
CA LEU A 6 -23.29 -9.87 -4.28
C LEU A 6 -22.83 -9.38 -2.91
N PHE A 7 -21.53 -9.46 -2.65
CA PHE A 7 -20.91 -8.76 -1.53
C PHE A 7 -20.94 -7.25 -1.81
N ASN A 8 -22.03 -6.58 -1.42
CA ASN A 8 -22.07 -5.13 -1.28
C ASN A 8 -21.24 -4.74 -0.04
N HIS A 9 -19.94 -4.59 -0.20
CA HIS A 9 -19.16 -3.78 0.74
C HIS A 9 -19.26 -2.33 0.28
N SER A 10 -20.10 -1.55 0.97
CA SER A 10 -20.08 -0.09 0.89
C SER A 10 -18.77 0.40 1.52
N TYR A 11 -17.75 0.59 0.71
CA TYR A 11 -16.58 1.35 1.14
C TYR A 11 -17.05 2.77 1.43
N LEU A 12 -16.82 3.25 2.65
CA LEU A 12 -16.88 4.68 2.97
C LEU A 12 -15.77 5.36 2.16
N SER A 13 -16.10 5.88 0.98
CA SER A 13 -15.21 6.77 0.25
C SER A 13 -15.20 8.12 0.93
N ILE A 14 -14.01 8.68 1.12
CA ILE A 14 -13.90 10.07 1.52
C ILE A 14 -14.09 10.92 0.27
N ASP A 15 -14.94 11.95 0.36
CA ASP A 15 -15.13 12.91 -0.71
C ASP A 15 -13.84 13.69 -0.97
N GLY A 16 -13.13 13.30 -2.04
CA GLY A 16 -11.86 13.88 -2.46
C GLY A 16 -11.93 15.38 -2.76
N SER A 17 -13.13 15.91 -3.08
CA SER A 17 -13.31 17.34 -3.38
C SER A 17 -13.08 18.23 -2.15
N LYS A 18 -13.10 17.65 -0.95
CA LYS A 18 -12.85 18.37 0.32
C LYS A 18 -11.38 18.53 0.65
N PHE A 19 -10.49 17.86 -0.07
CA PHE A 19 -9.05 18.00 0.12
C PHE A 19 -8.45 18.92 -0.95
N LYS A 20 -7.83 20.01 -0.52
CA LYS A 20 -6.88 20.75 -1.37
C LYS A 20 -5.52 20.10 -1.21
N ALA A 21 -4.92 19.66 -2.31
CA ALA A 21 -3.52 19.24 -2.31
C ALA A 21 -2.66 20.40 -1.80
N VAL A 22 -1.97 20.19 -0.67
CA VAL A 22 -1.03 21.17 -0.11
C VAL A 22 0.36 20.72 -0.51
N ASN A 23 0.98 21.43 -1.46
CA ASN A 23 2.25 21.07 -2.11
C ASN A 23 2.28 19.64 -2.65
N SER A 24 2.03 19.47 -3.95
CA SER A 24 2.47 18.25 -4.63
C SER A 24 3.99 18.18 -4.49
N LYS A 25 4.49 17.25 -3.69
CA LYS A 25 5.87 16.84 -3.86
C LYS A 25 5.95 16.28 -5.29
N ASP A 26 7.02 16.56 -6.02
CA ASP A 26 7.22 16.06 -7.39
C ASP A 26 7.35 14.52 -7.48
N ASN A 27 7.21 13.84 -6.34
CA ASN A 27 7.33 12.41 -6.21
C ASN A 27 5.95 11.75 -6.26
N ASN A 28 5.62 11.14 -7.40
CA ASN A 28 4.39 10.39 -7.60
C ASN A 28 4.48 9.01 -6.95
N PHE A 29 4.53 8.93 -5.61
CA PHE A 29 4.46 7.63 -4.95
C PHE A 29 3.66 7.58 -3.66
N THR A 30 3.10 6.40 -3.49
CA THR A 30 2.41 5.94 -2.29
C THR A 30 3.37 5.08 -1.47
N LEU A 31 3.50 5.39 -0.19
CA LEU A 31 4.37 4.68 0.75
C LEU A 31 3.55 3.80 1.68
N ALA A 32 4.02 2.57 1.90
CA ALA A 32 3.61 1.73 3.00
C ALA A 32 4.85 1.21 3.74
N VAL A 33 4.78 1.13 5.07
CA VAL A 33 5.91 0.79 5.93
C VAL A 33 5.50 -0.29 6.92
N GLY A 34 6.32 -1.32 7.10
CA GLY A 34 6.08 -2.34 8.12
C GLY A 34 6.98 -3.57 8.01
N ARG A 35 6.85 -4.48 8.98
CA ARG A 35 7.52 -5.78 8.93
C ARG A 35 6.85 -6.65 7.87
N LEU A 36 7.62 -7.16 6.92
CA LEU A 36 7.10 -7.96 5.81
C LEU A 36 6.68 -9.36 6.28
N ASN A 37 7.29 -9.89 7.34
CA ASN A 37 6.85 -11.14 7.97
C ASN A 37 5.42 -11.06 8.51
N ASP A 38 4.99 -9.85 8.91
CA ASP A 38 3.65 -9.60 9.41
C ASP A 38 2.69 -9.17 8.30
N TRP A 39 2.99 -9.46 7.01
CA TRP A 39 2.26 -8.95 5.85
C TRP A 39 0.74 -9.10 5.96
N HIS A 40 0.26 -10.20 6.55
CA HIS A 40 -1.17 -10.44 6.72
C HIS A 40 -1.77 -9.48 7.76
N TYR A 41 -1.12 -9.28 8.91
CA TYR A 41 -1.58 -8.30 9.88
C TYR A 41 -1.44 -6.88 9.36
N LYS A 42 -0.37 -6.60 8.60
CA LYS A 42 -0.10 -5.30 7.98
C LYS A 42 -0.90 -5.01 6.71
N GLY A 43 -1.59 -6.02 6.17
CA GLY A 43 -2.50 -5.90 5.03
C GLY A 43 -1.81 -5.65 3.69
N PHE A 44 -0.54 -6.04 3.53
CA PHE A 44 0.18 -5.82 2.28
C PHE A 44 -0.45 -6.59 1.10
N ASP A 45 -1.04 -7.75 1.33
CA ASP A 45 -1.82 -8.46 0.32
C ASP A 45 -3.04 -7.67 -0.17
N LEU A 46 -3.74 -6.97 0.74
CA LEU A 46 -4.86 -6.10 0.38
C LEU A 46 -4.39 -4.84 -0.35
N LEU A 47 -3.27 -4.26 0.10
CA LEU A 47 -2.66 -3.11 -0.53
C LEU A 47 -2.25 -3.41 -1.98
N LEU A 48 -1.62 -4.57 -2.22
CA LEU A 48 -1.26 -5.02 -3.57
C LEU A 48 -2.51 -5.18 -4.45
N LYS A 49 -3.59 -5.77 -3.93
CA LYS A 49 -4.86 -5.89 -4.66
C LYS A 49 -5.47 -4.54 -5.00
N ALA A 50 -5.48 -3.60 -4.04
CA ALA A 50 -5.97 -2.25 -4.26
C ALA A 50 -5.13 -1.52 -5.33
N TRP A 51 -3.80 -1.67 -5.26
CA TRP A 51 -2.89 -1.10 -6.25
C TRP A 51 -3.09 -1.70 -7.64
N HIS A 52 -3.41 -2.99 -7.76
CA HIS A 52 -3.75 -3.59 -9.04
C HIS A 52 -4.94 -2.91 -9.74
N CYS A 53 -5.93 -2.45 -8.97
CA CYS A 53 -7.08 -1.75 -9.50
C CYS A 53 -6.73 -0.37 -10.04
N ILE A 54 -5.91 0.41 -9.32
CA ILE A 54 -5.68 1.83 -9.64
C ILE A 54 -4.36 2.09 -10.40
N GLY A 55 -3.36 1.23 -10.25
CA GLY A 55 -2.01 1.48 -10.76
C GLY A 55 -1.93 1.55 -12.29
N LYS A 56 -2.84 0.87 -13.00
CA LYS A 56 -2.94 0.95 -14.46
C LYS A 56 -3.47 2.30 -14.95
N GLU A 57 -4.29 2.98 -14.16
CA GLU A 57 -4.87 4.29 -14.46
C GLU A 57 -3.90 5.43 -14.14
N HIS A 58 -2.87 5.16 -13.31
CA HIS A 58 -1.85 6.09 -12.89
C HIS A 58 -0.44 5.57 -13.21
N PRO A 59 -0.05 5.50 -14.50
CA PRO A 59 1.21 4.89 -14.93
C PRO A 59 2.46 5.61 -14.41
N ASP A 60 2.34 6.90 -14.07
CA ASP A 60 3.44 7.71 -13.52
C ASP A 60 3.59 7.54 -11.99
N TRP A 61 2.69 6.79 -11.35
CA TRP A 61 2.71 6.53 -9.92
C TRP A 61 3.25 5.15 -9.60
N TYR A 62 3.93 5.04 -8.46
CA TYR A 62 4.37 3.77 -7.90
C TYR A 62 3.94 3.57 -6.45
N LEU A 63 3.77 2.30 -6.08
CA LEU A 63 3.60 1.86 -4.69
C LEU A 63 4.95 1.38 -4.17
N ARG A 64 5.44 2.02 -3.11
CA ARG A 64 6.66 1.62 -2.41
C ARG A 64 6.31 1.00 -1.07
N ILE A 65 6.74 -0.25 -0.88
CA ILE A 65 6.63 -0.99 0.38
C ILE A 65 8.03 -1.07 0.99
N VAL A 66 8.24 -0.41 2.14
CA VAL A 66 9.50 -0.37 2.88
C VAL A 66 9.41 -1.25 4.11
N GLY A 67 10.34 -2.20 4.26
CA GLY A 67 10.27 -3.12 5.39
C GLY A 67 11.38 -4.15 5.44
N HIS A 68 11.53 -4.76 6.62
CA HIS A 68 12.35 -5.95 6.79
C HIS A 68 11.46 -7.19 6.83
N GLY A 69 11.91 -8.27 6.19
CA GLY A 69 11.38 -9.61 6.34
C GLY A 69 12.41 -10.64 5.90
N ASP A 70 12.13 -11.90 6.20
CA ASP A 70 12.89 -13.02 5.66
C ASP A 70 12.64 -13.21 4.16
N GLU A 71 13.46 -14.05 3.53
CA GLU A 71 13.38 -14.33 2.10
C GLU A 71 12.03 -14.91 1.70
N GLU A 72 11.42 -15.71 2.56
CA GLU A 72 10.10 -16.33 2.33
C GLU A 72 9.01 -15.26 2.21
N ALA A 73 8.92 -14.36 3.19
CA ALA A 73 7.95 -13.27 3.20
C ALA A 73 8.15 -12.32 2.00
N VAL A 74 9.39 -11.95 1.69
CA VAL A 74 9.71 -11.08 0.55
C VAL A 74 9.32 -11.77 -0.76
N THR A 75 9.64 -13.05 -0.93
CA THR A 75 9.33 -13.83 -2.14
C THR A 75 7.83 -13.98 -2.32
N TYR A 76 7.12 -14.28 -1.23
CA TYR A 76 5.67 -14.36 -1.24
C TYR A 76 5.03 -13.04 -1.70
N LEU A 77 5.41 -11.91 -1.10
CA LEU A 77 4.87 -10.60 -1.49
C LEU A 77 5.20 -10.24 -2.95
N LYS A 78 6.41 -10.56 -3.42
CA LYS A 78 6.78 -10.38 -4.84
C LYS A 78 5.95 -11.26 -5.77
N SER A 79 5.60 -12.48 -5.37
CA SER A 79 4.72 -13.35 -6.14
C SER A 79 3.29 -12.78 -6.23
N LEU A 80 2.77 -12.17 -5.17
CA LEU A 80 1.48 -11.47 -5.18
C LEU A 80 1.53 -10.21 -6.05
N ALA A 81 2.67 -9.53 -6.08
CA ALA A 81 2.91 -8.35 -6.92
C ALA A 81 3.14 -8.69 -8.40
N ALA A 82 3.29 -9.97 -8.75
CA ALA A 82 3.59 -10.38 -10.11
C ALA A 82 2.47 -9.94 -11.08
N GLY A 83 2.85 -9.21 -12.13
CA GLY A 83 1.91 -8.66 -13.11
C GLY A 83 1.17 -7.40 -12.66
N ILE A 84 1.48 -6.86 -11.48
CA ILE A 84 1.01 -5.54 -11.05
C ILE A 84 2.08 -4.50 -11.43
N PRO A 85 1.71 -3.41 -12.14
CA PRO A 85 2.69 -2.39 -12.53
C PRO A 85 3.15 -1.55 -11.33
N ASN A 86 4.37 -1.01 -11.45
CA ASN A 86 4.89 0.07 -10.60
C ASN A 86 4.86 -0.24 -9.10
N ILE A 87 5.42 -1.39 -8.72
CA ILE A 87 5.60 -1.77 -7.32
C ILE A 87 7.09 -1.84 -7.00
N GLU A 88 7.49 -1.18 -5.92
CA GLU A 88 8.83 -1.19 -5.39
C GLU A 88 8.84 -1.80 -3.99
N PHE A 89 9.64 -2.85 -3.80
CA PHE A 89 9.97 -3.36 -2.47
C PHE A 89 11.35 -2.84 -2.09
N GLN A 90 11.42 -2.08 -0.99
CA GLN A 90 12.67 -1.57 -0.46
C GLN A 90 12.96 -2.20 0.91
N PRO A 91 14.24 -2.49 1.21
CA PRO A 91 14.62 -3.00 2.52
C PRO A 91 14.34 -1.96 3.61
N TYR A 92 14.31 -2.42 4.86
CA TYR A 92 14.27 -1.53 6.01
C TYR A 92 15.39 -0.48 5.94
N THR A 93 15.03 0.76 6.29
CA THR A 93 15.96 1.88 6.39
C THR A 93 15.80 2.55 7.76
N PRO A 94 16.90 2.90 8.44
CA PRO A 94 16.83 3.73 9.65
C PRO A 94 16.38 5.16 9.33
N ASN A 95 16.47 5.60 8.08
CA ASN A 95 16.11 6.95 7.64
C ASN A 95 14.66 7.03 7.15
N ILE A 96 13.74 6.29 7.78
CA ILE A 96 12.34 6.20 7.34
C ILE A 96 11.62 7.55 7.28
N ARG A 97 12.05 8.50 8.12
CA ARG A 97 11.56 9.88 8.10
C ARG A 97 11.70 10.52 6.72
N GLU A 98 12.78 10.25 6.00
CA GLU A 98 12.98 10.77 4.66
C GLU A 98 11.99 10.17 3.66
N GLU A 99 11.69 8.87 3.77
CA GLU A 99 10.70 8.22 2.90
C GLU A 99 9.31 8.83 3.12
N TYR A 100 8.89 9.04 4.38
CA TYR A 100 7.66 9.77 4.70
C TYR A 100 7.67 11.20 4.15
N GLN A 101 8.81 11.89 4.25
CA GLN A 101 8.98 13.24 3.72
C GLN A 101 9.01 13.29 2.20
N LYS A 102 9.36 12.21 1.50
CA LYS A 102 9.35 12.14 0.03
C LYS A 102 8.01 11.68 -0.53
N ALA A 103 7.27 10.85 0.20
CA ALA A 103 6.00 10.28 -0.24
C ALA A 103 4.90 11.34 -0.40
N SER A 104 4.07 11.16 -1.43
CA SER A 104 2.87 11.97 -1.66
C SER A 104 1.67 11.44 -0.88
N VAL A 105 1.59 10.13 -0.70
CA VAL A 105 0.55 9.46 0.09
C VAL A 105 1.21 8.42 0.99
N PHE A 106 0.75 8.31 2.22
CA PHE A 106 1.07 7.19 3.11
C PHE A 106 -0.17 6.31 3.30
N VAL A 107 0.00 4.98 3.25
CA VAL A 107 -1.08 4.01 3.42
C VAL A 107 -0.78 3.06 4.56
N LEU A 108 -1.66 3.06 5.56
CA LEU A 108 -1.72 2.05 6.61
C LEU A 108 -2.83 1.04 6.27
N SER A 109 -2.47 -0.06 5.60
CA SER A 109 -3.42 -1.09 5.14
C SER A 109 -3.72 -2.17 6.19
N SER A 110 -3.28 -1.95 7.43
CA SER A 110 -3.26 -2.97 8.47
C SER A 110 -4.65 -3.43 8.88
N ARG A 111 -4.80 -4.75 9.05
CA ARG A 111 -6.02 -5.37 9.59
C ARG A 111 -6.15 -5.13 11.09
N TYR A 112 -5.02 -5.06 11.79
CA TYR A 112 -4.94 -4.85 13.23
C TYR A 112 -3.78 -3.92 13.57
N GLU A 113 -4.01 -2.96 14.46
CA GLU A 113 -2.97 -2.11 15.04
C GLU A 113 -3.22 -2.00 16.54
N GLY A 114 -2.18 -2.23 17.34
CA GLY A 114 -2.26 -2.05 18.80
C GLY A 114 -2.26 -0.58 19.18
N PHE A 115 -1.30 0.16 18.63
CA PHE A 115 -1.25 1.62 18.56
C PHE A 115 -0.65 1.96 17.21
N GLY A 116 -1.30 2.84 16.43
CA GLY A 116 -0.84 3.25 15.08
C GLY A 116 0.40 4.14 15.09
N LEU A 117 1.38 3.82 15.93
CA LEU A 117 2.71 4.43 15.90
C LEU A 117 3.50 3.73 14.79
N VAL A 118 3.38 4.28 13.59
CA VAL A 118 4.14 3.92 12.39
C VAL A 118 5.21 4.97 12.10
#